data_AF-A0A4S8KPU5-F1
#
_entry.id   AF-A0A4S8KPU5-F1
#
_cell.length_a   1.000
_cell.length_b   1.000
_cell.length_c   1.000
_cell.angle_alpha   90.00
_cell.angle_beta   90.00
_cell.angle_gamma   90.00
#
_symmetry.space_group_name_H-M   'P 1'
#
loop_
_entity.id
_entity.type
_entity.pdbx_description
1 polymer ?
#
loop_
_entity_poly.entity_id
_entity_poly.type
_entity_poly.pdbx_seq_one_letter_code
_entity_poly.pdbx_strand_id
1 'polypeptide(L)'
;IWKDYYEVIKNPISMAHIRQIMNASAAKTYSSLEQFRDDWHLMFQNACTYNQDDSQIYEDAIELRAVFDSKLADMAQEYGYSLDTSLLTVYE
;
A
#
# COMPACT_ATOMS: atom_id res chain seq x y z
N ILE A 1 -21.40 -5.85 1.78
CA ILE A 1 -20.16 -6.61 2.11
C ILE A 1 -20.23 -7.89 1.32
N TRP A 2 -19.28 -8.13 0.42
CA TRP A 2 -19.24 -9.35 -0.37
C TRP A 2 -18.89 -10.51 0.56
N LYS A 3 -19.62 -11.62 0.47
CA LYS A 3 -19.58 -12.67 1.49
C LYS A 3 -18.26 -13.45 1.53
N ASP A 4 -17.56 -13.49 0.41
CA ASP A 4 -16.32 -14.22 0.18
C ASP A 4 -15.06 -13.36 0.31
N TYR A 5 -15.17 -12.04 0.45
CA TYR A 5 -14.01 -11.14 0.51
C TYR A 5 -13.00 -11.55 1.58
N TYR A 6 -13.49 -11.85 2.79
CA TYR A 6 -12.64 -12.27 3.91
C TYR A 6 -12.20 -13.74 3.82
N GLU A 7 -12.76 -14.51 2.89
CA GLU A 7 -12.28 -15.87 2.57
C GLU A 7 -11.11 -15.81 1.58
N VAL A 8 -11.15 -14.88 0.63
CA VAL A 8 -10.09 -14.66 -0.36
C VAL A 8 -8.94 -13.84 0.23
N ILE A 9 -9.24 -12.67 0.80
CA ILE A 9 -8.25 -11.71 1.31
C ILE A 9 -7.90 -12.02 2.77
N LYS A 10 -6.67 -12.51 2.97
CA LYS A 10 -6.18 -12.97 4.28
C LYS A 10 -5.79 -11.85 5.24
N ASN A 11 -5.31 -10.73 4.71
CA ASN A 11 -4.89 -9.57 5.50
C ASN A 11 -5.64 -8.32 5.01
N PRO A 12 -6.93 -8.15 5.35
CA PRO A 12 -7.69 -6.96 4.98
C PRO A 12 -7.08 -5.70 5.59
N ILE A 13 -6.91 -4.67 4.77
CA ILE A 13 -6.44 -3.35 5.20
C ILE A 13 -7.20 -2.26 4.46
N SER A 14 -7.20 -1.05 5.02
CA SER A 14 -7.81 0.13 4.42
C SER A 14 -6.99 1.37 4.76
N MET A 15 -7.17 2.45 3.99
CA MET A 15 -6.56 3.74 4.30
C MET A 15 -6.92 4.26 5.70
N ALA A 16 -8.11 3.91 6.23
CA ALA A 16 -8.49 4.27 7.59
C ALA A 16 -7.63 3.55 8.63
N HIS A 17 -7.33 2.27 8.40
CA HIS A 17 -6.42 1.49 9.24
C HIS A 17 -4.99 2.04 9.17
N ILE A 18 -4.48 2.32 7.97
CA ILE A 18 -3.15 2.92 7.77
C ILE A 18 -3.05 4.25 8.53
N ARG A 19 -4.04 5.15 8.38
CA ARG A 19 -4.09 6.42 9.13
C ARG A 19 -4.13 6.22 10.64
N GLN A 20 -4.82 5.18 11.12
CA GLN A 20 -4.86 4.87 12.55
C GLN A 20 -3.48 4.47 13.07
N ILE A 21 -2.72 3.66 12.32
CA ILE A 21 -1.35 3.27 12.68
C ILE A 21 -0.43 4.50 12.68
N MET A 22 -0.49 5.34 11.64
CA MET A 22 0.30 6.58 11.56
C MET A 22 0.11 7.49 12.78
N ASN A 23 -1.13 7.65 13.22
CA ASN A 23 -1.50 8.52 14.35
C ASN A 23 -1.36 7.84 15.73
N ALA A 24 -0.90 6.58 15.77
CA ALA A 24 -0.69 5.88 17.02
C ALA A 24 0.50 6.46 17.80
N SER A 25 0.64 6.06 19.07
CA SER A 25 1.82 6.45 19.87
C SER A 25 3.12 5.92 19.25
N ALA A 26 4.26 6.51 19.61
CA ALA A 26 5.57 6.11 19.09
C ALA A 26 5.88 4.60 19.25
N ALA A 27 5.29 3.93 20.24
CA ALA A 27 5.44 2.49 20.47
C ALA A 27 4.55 1.61 19.57
N LYS A 28 3.61 2.19 18.80
CA LYS A 28 2.59 1.49 18.02
C LYS A 28 2.48 1.97 16.56
N THR A 29 3.16 3.05 16.20
CA THR A 29 3.24 3.56 14.82
C THR A 29 4.33 2.82 14.03
N TYR A 30 4.46 3.13 12.74
CA TYR A 30 5.47 2.56 11.87
C TYR A 30 6.88 2.89 12.35
N SER A 31 7.74 1.88 12.41
CA SER A 31 9.15 2.05 12.79
C SER A 31 10.07 2.40 11.62
N SER A 32 9.59 2.26 10.39
CA SER A 32 10.31 2.64 9.17
C SER A 32 9.35 3.03 8.04
N LEU A 33 9.88 3.70 7.00
CA LEU A 33 9.09 4.04 5.81
C LEU A 33 8.69 2.80 5.01
N GLU A 34 9.48 1.72 5.07
CA GLU A 34 9.16 0.45 4.43
C GLU A 34 7.92 -0.19 5.04
N GLN A 35 7.77 -0.20 6.37
CA GLN A 35 6.55 -0.73 7.00
C GLN A 35 5.31 0.07 6.60
N PHE A 36 5.43 1.39 6.47
CA PHE A 36 4.36 2.24 5.96
C PHE A 36 4.04 1.91 4.49
N ARG A 37 5.05 1.79 3.64
CA ARG A 37 4.92 1.41 2.22
C ARG A 37 4.24 0.05 2.07
N ASP A 38 4.66 -0.94 2.84
CA ASP A 38 4.21 -2.33 2.71
C ASP A 38 2.70 -2.46 3.00
N ASP A 39 2.17 -1.66 3.94
CA ASP A 39 0.72 -1.61 4.21
C ASP A 39 -0.08 -0.98 3.05
N TRP A 40 0.48 0.05 2.39
CA TRP A 40 -0.12 0.60 1.17
C TRP A 40 -0.10 -0.40 0.03
N HIS A 41 1.05 -1.06 -0.19
CA HIS A 41 1.20 -2.11 -1.19
C HIS A 41 0.23 -3.26 -0.95
N LEU A 42 0.06 -3.69 0.30
CA LEU A 42 -0.92 -4.70 0.68
C LEU A 42 -2.35 -4.27 0.34
N MET A 43 -2.69 -2.99 0.56
CA MET A 43 -4.02 -2.48 0.21
C MET A 43 -4.29 -2.56 -1.29
N PHE A 44 -3.33 -2.13 -2.13
CA PHE A 44 -3.44 -2.21 -3.59
C PHE A 44 -3.45 -3.67 -4.07
N GLN A 45 -2.57 -4.51 -3.52
CA GLN A 45 -2.50 -5.93 -3.85
C GLN A 45 -3.80 -6.66 -3.51
N ASN A 46 -4.43 -6.34 -2.37
CA ASN A 46 -5.73 -6.91 -2.01
C ASN A 46 -6.81 -6.51 -3.01
N ALA A 47 -6.79 -5.25 -3.49
CA ALA A 47 -7.71 -4.80 -4.53
C ALA A 47 -7.47 -5.56 -5.84
N CYS A 48 -6.22 -5.72 -6.28
CA CYS A 48 -5.90 -6.52 -7.47
C CYS A 48 -6.23 -8.02 -7.30
N THR A 49 -6.08 -8.57 -6.10
CA THR A 49 -6.31 -10.01 -5.84
C THR A 49 -7.79 -10.35 -5.84
N TYR A 50 -8.64 -9.45 -5.36
CA TYR A 50 -10.07 -9.71 -5.24
C TYR A 50 -10.86 -9.35 -6.50
N ASN A 51 -10.46 -8.29 -7.19
CA ASN A 51 -11.21 -7.77 -8.34
C ASN A 51 -10.65 -8.33 -9.66
N GLN A 52 -11.50 -8.44 -10.69
CA GLN A 52 -11.08 -8.89 -12.02
C GLN A 52 -10.10 -7.89 -12.64
N ASP A 53 -9.17 -8.38 -13.46
CA ASP A 53 -8.11 -7.57 -14.10
C ASP A 53 -8.64 -6.50 -15.06
N ASP A 54 -9.82 -6.72 -15.65
CA ASP A 54 -10.54 -5.77 -16.51
C ASP A 54 -11.46 -4.79 -15.74
N SER A 55 -11.48 -4.87 -14.41
CA SER A 55 -12.33 -4.00 -13.59
C SER A 55 -11.64 -2.68 -13.26
N GLN A 56 -12.43 -1.60 -13.21
CA GLN A 56 -11.93 -0.27 -12.83
C GLN A 56 -11.21 -0.27 -11.47
N ILE A 57 -11.64 -1.09 -10.50
CA ILE A 57 -10.99 -1.16 -9.18
C ILE A 57 -9.57 -1.75 -9.28
N TYR A 58 -9.37 -2.71 -10.18
CA TYR A 58 -8.06 -3.30 -10.43
C TYR A 58 -7.13 -2.29 -11.12
N GLU A 59 -7.62 -1.63 -12.17
CA GLU A 59 -6.87 -0.58 -12.88
C GLU A 59 -6.49 0.59 -11.96
N ASP A 60 -7.46 1.09 -11.17
CA ASP A 60 -7.24 2.16 -10.19
C ASP A 60 -6.18 1.74 -9.15
N ALA A 61 -6.17 0.47 -8.71
CA ALA A 61 -5.20 -0.01 -7.74
C ALA A 61 -3.76 -0.03 -8.29
N ILE A 62 -3.59 -0.36 -9.57
CA ILE A 62 -2.29 -0.29 -10.25
C ILE A 62 -1.83 1.17 -10.39
N GLU A 63 -2.71 2.06 -10.86
CA GLU A 63 -2.37 3.48 -11.03
C GLU A 63 -2.03 4.14 -9.69
N LEU A 64 -2.85 3.91 -8.67
CA LEU A 64 -2.62 4.47 -7.34
C LEU A 64 -1.33 3.96 -6.71
N ARG A 65 -0.96 2.69 -6.95
CA ARG A 65 0.34 2.16 -6.50
C ARG A 65 1.50 2.90 -7.17
N ALA A 66 1.44 3.11 -8.49
CA ALA A 66 2.50 3.83 -9.20
C ALA A 66 2.63 5.29 -8.73
N VAL A 67 1.51 5.99 -8.51
CA VAL A 67 1.50 7.34 -7.96
C VAL A 67 2.07 7.36 -6.54
N PHE A 68 1.68 6.40 -5.70
CA PHE A 68 2.20 6.27 -4.34
C PHE A 68 3.71 6.05 -4.32
N ASP A 69 4.22 5.13 -5.13
CA ASP A 69 5.65 4.79 -5.20
C ASP A 69 6.50 5.97 -5.68
N SER A 70 6.04 6.67 -6.72
CA SER A 70 6.68 7.91 -7.18
C SER A 70 6.72 8.96 -6.07
N LYS A 71 5.60 9.18 -5.37
CA LYS A 71 5.55 10.19 -4.29
C LYS A 71 6.40 9.82 -3.08
N LEU A 72 6.43 8.55 -2.71
CA LEU A 72 7.27 8.09 -1.61
C LEU A 72 8.76 8.25 -1.94
N ALA A 73 9.16 7.95 -3.18
CA ALA A 73 10.53 8.16 -3.65
C ALA A 73 10.92 9.65 -3.67
N ASP A 74 10.07 10.52 -4.23
CA ASP A 74 10.27 11.98 -4.24
C ASP A 74 10.48 12.51 -2.82
N MET A 75 9.61 12.13 -1.88
CA MET A 75 9.68 12.56 -0.48
C MET A 75 10.91 11.99 0.24
N ALA A 76 11.23 10.71 0.03
CA ALA A 76 12.41 10.09 0.63
C ALA A 76 13.68 10.84 0.20
N GLN A 77 13.79 11.18 -1.09
CA GLN A 77 14.90 11.98 -1.60
C GLN A 77 14.91 13.39 -1.00
N GLU A 78 13.77 14.08 -0.95
CA GLU A 78 13.65 15.45 -0.41
C GLU A 78 14.13 15.54 1.05
N TYR A 79 13.80 14.53 1.87
CA TYR A 79 14.18 14.49 3.29
C TYR A 79 15.48 13.72 3.56
N GLY A 80 16.21 13.29 2.52
CA GLY A 80 17.48 12.59 2.67
C GLY A 80 17.38 11.17 3.26
N TYR A 81 16.20 10.54 3.15
CA TYR A 81 15.99 9.15 3.55
C TYR A 81 16.40 8.21 2.42
N SER A 82 17.26 7.24 2.73
CA SER A 82 17.62 6.17 1.79
C SER A 82 16.54 5.09 1.81
N LEU A 83 15.64 5.13 0.83
CA LEU A 83 14.65 4.08 0.63
C LEU A 83 15.23 3.01 -0.32
N ASP A 84 15.02 1.73 -0.01
CA ASP A 84 15.28 0.67 -0.99
C ASP A 84 14.23 0.73 -2.10
N THR A 85 14.61 1.38 -3.21
CA THR A 85 13.75 1.55 -4.38
C THR A 85 13.71 0.32 -5.27
N SER A 86 14.52 -0.72 -5.02
CA SER A 86 14.48 -1.96 -5.81
C SER A 86 13.13 -2.66 -5.72
N LEU A 87 12.38 -2.39 -4.65
CA LEU A 87 11.03 -2.90 -4.40
C LEU A 87 9.91 -2.02 -4.98
N LEU A 88 10.22 -0.81 -5.48
CA LEU A 88 9.23 0.09 -6.10
C LEU A 88 9.02 -0.20 -7.59
N THR A 89 9.92 -0.94 -8.25
CA THR A 89 9.96 -1.05 -9.71
C THR A 89 9.55 -2.40 -10.29
N VAL A 90 8.91 -3.31 -9.54
CA VAL A 90 8.64 -4.65 -10.07
C VAL A 90 7.20 -5.07 -9.85
N TYR A 91 6.38 -4.95 -10.89
CA TYR A 91 5.48 -5.97 -11.47
C TYR A 91 5.18 -5.52 -12.91
N GLU A 92 5.81 -6.18 -13.89
CA GLU A 92 5.27 -6.28 -15.26
C GLU A 92 4.13 -7.30 -15.27
#